data_AF-A0A919T2H2-F1
#
_entry.id   AF-A0A919T2H2-F1
#
_cell.length_a   1.000
_cell.length_b   1.000
_cell.length_c   1.000
_cell.angle_alpha   90.00
_cell.angle_beta   90.00
_cell.angle_gamma   90.00
#
_symmetry.space_group_name_H-M   'P 1'
#
loop_
_entity.id
_entity.type
_entity.pdbx_description
1 polymer ?
#
loop_
_entity_poly.entity_id
_entity_poly.type
_entity_poly.pdbx_seq_one_letter_code
_entity_poly.pdbx_strand_id
1 'polypeptide(L)'
;MDREILEHFFQVRQDVATRHRISPVLELIAGHLPHCPATVFSRFGEVLLQTRPAIALFGDYTRTGGSSHFMVDRWLSDPSARERFLVEVGVPVRHRPRRYRHVALGEVELYRHLLLYPAEHQMLLFFTAVPGSVSHSKLRALAAGSKNKDSSHHNHSRRMRFVMKAVRFHEYGAPEVLRYEDVDQPVPAAGEVRIRVAATSFNPVEGNIRSGVMRGPIAIQLPHTPGIDIAGTVDALGEDVTGLAVGDRVIGALPLTSPGAAAEYVIAPAGILAAAPTSVPLVDAAGLPLVGLTAWQALFEHAKLTAGQRVLINGAGGVVGGYAVQLAKNAGAYVIATTGPRSSEQAKVAGADEIHGPGIPELSEPVDVVLNFAPIDPEQMAALSGVIRDGGVLVNTTVWMPAASDDARGVRGINLFFRPDADQLTQLVTLLDAGKLRLGATRRVPLVDVAQVHAEVAAEPLNGKVVFVPATSER
;
A
#
# COMPACT_ATOMS: atom_id res chain seq x y z
N MET A 1 8.71 -4.10 21.19
CA MET A 1 9.67 -4.59 22.20
C MET A 1 9.05 -5.80 22.87
N ASP A 2 9.79 -6.88 23.04
CA ASP A 2 9.28 -8.14 23.60
C ASP A 2 8.82 -7.95 25.05
N ARG A 3 7.67 -8.53 25.42
CA ARG A 3 7.05 -8.36 26.74
C ARG A 3 7.97 -8.86 27.87
N GLU A 4 8.77 -9.87 27.57
CA GLU A 4 9.76 -10.45 28.49
C GLU A 4 10.97 -9.51 28.77
N ILE A 5 11.33 -8.63 27.82
CA ILE A 5 12.46 -7.69 28.00
C ILE A 5 12.04 -6.48 28.85
N LEU A 6 10.77 -6.08 28.79
CA LEU A 6 10.19 -5.05 29.66
C LEU A 6 10.02 -5.54 31.10
N GLU A 7 9.52 -6.76 31.30
CA GLU A 7 9.38 -7.35 32.64
C GLU A 7 10.74 -7.50 33.36
N HIS A 8 11.82 -7.74 32.60
CA HIS A 8 13.19 -7.78 33.13
C HIS A 8 13.68 -6.42 33.69
N PHE A 9 13.24 -5.29 33.10
CA PHE A 9 13.58 -3.95 33.59
C PHE A 9 12.71 -3.51 34.78
N PHE A 10 11.52 -4.08 34.96
CA PHE A 10 10.57 -3.68 36.00
C PHE A 10 10.56 -4.55 37.26
N GLN A 11 11.19 -5.74 37.26
CA GLN A 11 11.10 -6.67 38.40
C GLN A 11 11.87 -6.30 39.68
N VAL A 12 12.61 -5.19 39.74
CA VAL A 12 13.27 -4.78 41.00
C VAL A 12 12.62 -3.53 41.57
N ARG A 13 11.33 -3.59 41.94
CA ARG A 13 10.75 -2.83 43.07
C ARG A 13 9.44 -3.46 43.54
N GLN A 14 9.52 -4.61 44.19
CA GLN A 14 8.53 -4.93 45.22
C GLN A 14 9.09 -5.08 46.62
N ASP A 15 10.41 -4.99 46.81
CA ASP A 15 10.95 -4.96 48.16
C ASP A 15 11.96 -3.83 48.36
N VAL A 16 11.93 -3.33 49.60
CA VAL A 16 12.78 -2.30 50.21
C VAL A 16 12.23 -0.87 50.14
N ALA A 17 11.53 -0.56 51.23
CA ALA A 17 11.32 0.73 51.86
C ALA A 17 12.40 1.80 51.56
N THR A 18 12.20 2.60 50.51
CA THR A 18 12.70 3.98 50.46
C THR A 18 11.75 4.85 49.64
N ARG A 19 11.17 5.86 50.32
CA ARG A 19 10.32 6.90 49.73
C ARG A 19 11.12 7.77 48.76
N HIS A 20 11.28 7.37 47.50
CA HIS A 20 11.57 8.32 46.42
C HIS A 20 10.54 8.09 45.31
N ARG A 21 9.51 8.95 45.30
CA ARG A 21 8.54 9.03 44.19
C ARG A 21 9.31 9.28 42.90
N ILE A 22 8.98 8.54 41.86
CA ILE A 22 9.49 8.77 40.50
C ILE A 22 9.12 10.22 40.15
N SER A 23 10.05 10.93 39.49
CA SER A 23 9.78 12.29 39.02
C SER A 23 8.59 12.26 38.06
N PRO A 24 7.59 13.14 38.19
CA PRO A 24 6.45 13.21 37.26
C PRO A 24 6.88 13.33 35.80
N VAL A 25 8.07 13.90 35.55
CA VAL A 25 8.68 14.03 34.22
C VAL A 25 9.18 12.68 33.69
N LEU A 26 9.64 11.76 34.55
CA LEU A 26 10.07 10.42 34.15
C LEU A 26 8.87 9.49 33.93
N GLU A 27 7.77 9.67 34.66
CA GLU A 27 6.48 9.02 34.35
C GLU A 27 5.92 9.51 33.02
N LEU A 28 6.04 10.81 32.74
CA LEU A 28 5.66 11.38 31.45
C LEU A 28 6.52 10.82 30.31
N ILE A 29 7.85 10.78 30.47
CA ILE A 29 8.78 10.24 29.46
C ILE A 29 8.58 8.75 29.26
N ALA A 30 8.35 7.96 30.32
CA ALA A 30 8.02 6.53 30.21
C ALA A 30 6.67 6.29 29.52
N GLY A 31 5.69 7.16 29.76
CA GLY A 31 4.40 7.14 29.05
C GLY A 31 4.48 7.54 27.57
N HIS A 32 5.52 8.29 27.15
CA HIS A 32 5.68 8.76 25.77
C HIS A 32 6.78 8.04 24.97
N LEU A 33 7.64 7.27 25.65
CA LEU A 33 8.71 6.45 25.05
C LEU A 33 8.25 5.46 23.96
N PRO A 34 7.04 4.85 24.01
CA PRO A 34 6.51 4.04 22.90
C PRO A 34 6.29 4.84 21.60
N HIS A 35 6.33 6.17 21.67
CA HIS A 35 5.97 7.08 20.59
C HIS A 35 7.15 7.93 20.09
N CYS A 36 8.38 7.76 20.62
CA CYS A 36 9.55 8.58 20.24
C CYS A 36 10.66 7.77 19.55
N PRO A 37 11.25 8.26 18.44
CA PRO A 37 12.42 7.65 17.79
C PRO A 37 13.68 7.70 18.67
N ALA A 38 14.47 6.63 18.71
CA ALA A 38 15.75 6.58 19.42
C ALA A 38 16.83 5.85 18.60
N THR A 39 18.06 6.36 18.64
CA THR A 39 19.24 5.73 18.00
C THR A 39 20.44 5.70 18.97
N VAL A 40 21.14 4.57 19.02
CA VAL A 40 22.30 4.30 19.89
C VAL A 40 23.51 4.00 19.01
N PHE A 41 24.70 4.53 19.32
CA PHE A 41 25.90 4.41 18.47
C PHE A 41 27.17 3.99 19.20
N SER A 42 28.12 3.43 18.44
CA SER A 42 29.50 3.14 18.86
C SER A 42 30.41 4.36 18.69
N ARG A 43 31.59 4.35 19.32
CA ARG A 43 32.59 5.44 19.25
C ARG A 43 33.11 5.71 17.84
N PHE A 44 32.95 4.77 16.92
CA PHE A 44 33.37 4.90 15.51
C PHE A 44 32.20 5.26 14.59
N GLY A 45 31.03 5.54 15.17
CA GLY A 45 29.84 5.96 14.45
C GLY A 45 28.96 4.83 13.92
N GLU A 46 29.16 3.61 14.37
CA GLU A 46 28.30 2.47 14.01
C GLU A 46 26.96 2.56 14.77
N VAL A 47 25.84 2.34 14.08
CA VAL A 47 24.52 2.26 14.70
C VAL A 47 24.38 0.93 15.45
N LEU A 48 24.19 0.98 16.76
CA LEU A 48 24.05 -0.19 17.63
C LEU A 48 22.58 -0.55 17.89
N LEU A 49 21.68 0.42 17.86
CA LEU A 49 20.24 0.21 17.99
C LEU A 49 19.49 1.40 17.36
N GLN A 50 18.42 1.15 16.63
CA GLN A 50 17.57 2.19 16.06
C GLN A 50 16.10 1.75 16.12
N THR A 51 15.23 2.55 16.74
CA THR A 51 13.83 2.18 16.93
C THR A 51 12.90 2.71 15.83
N ARG A 52 13.28 3.78 15.12
CA ARG A 52 12.66 4.37 13.90
C ARG A 52 13.71 5.19 13.11
N PRO A 53 13.49 5.61 11.84
CA PRO A 53 14.38 6.54 11.13
C PRO A 53 14.65 7.77 12.01
N ALA A 54 15.91 8.00 12.36
CA ALA A 54 16.30 9.06 13.27
C ALA A 54 17.71 9.52 12.88
N ILE A 55 17.89 10.84 12.86
CA ILE A 55 19.08 11.50 12.35
C ILE A 55 20.23 11.30 13.36
N ALA A 56 21.33 10.69 12.91
CA ALA A 56 22.60 10.65 13.63
C ALA A 56 23.43 11.87 13.24
N LEU A 57 24.05 12.58 14.19
CA LEU A 57 24.88 13.76 13.89
C LEU A 57 26.32 13.51 14.36
N PHE A 58 27.30 13.61 13.45
CA PHE A 58 28.73 13.64 13.78
C PHE A 58 29.30 15.05 13.59
N GLY A 59 30.07 15.53 14.57
CA GLY A 59 30.85 16.75 14.51
C GLY A 59 31.99 16.70 15.53
N ASP A 60 33.11 17.36 15.26
CA ASP A 60 34.21 17.50 16.21
C ASP A 60 33.83 18.53 17.29
N TYR A 61 33.38 18.04 18.45
CA TYR A 61 32.89 18.87 19.57
C TYR A 61 33.99 19.55 20.38
N THR A 62 35.23 19.59 19.90
CA THR A 62 36.38 20.07 20.69
C THR A 62 36.65 21.58 20.60
N ARG A 63 35.83 22.36 19.88
CA ARG A 63 35.99 23.81 19.83
C ARG A 63 34.69 24.60 20.04
N THR A 64 34.83 25.61 20.90
CA THR A 64 34.04 26.83 21.12
C THR A 64 32.76 26.77 21.94
N GLY A 65 32.83 27.42 23.11
CA GLY A 65 31.66 27.97 23.80
C GLY A 65 31.03 29.13 23.02
N GLY A 66 29.74 29.33 23.24
CA GLY A 66 28.93 30.33 22.55
C GLY A 66 28.25 29.75 21.30
N SER A 67 26.94 29.97 21.20
CA SER A 67 26.05 29.55 20.11
C SER A 67 26.74 29.47 18.75
N SER A 68 26.85 28.26 18.22
CA SER A 68 27.48 28.00 16.93
C SER A 68 26.57 27.10 16.11
N HIS A 69 26.33 27.45 14.87
CA HIS A 69 25.65 26.60 13.90
C HIS A 69 26.62 25.49 13.48
N PHE A 70 26.20 24.24 13.45
CA PHE A 70 27.08 23.08 13.21
C PHE A 70 26.72 22.39 11.90
N MET A 71 27.74 22.09 11.09
CA MET A 71 27.58 21.21 9.94
C MET A 71 27.54 19.75 10.38
N VAL A 72 26.51 19.03 9.96
CA VAL A 72 26.20 17.67 10.40
C VAL A 72 25.83 16.79 9.23
N ASP A 73 26.12 15.50 9.38
CA ASP A 73 25.91 14.50 8.34
C ASP A 73 24.70 13.65 8.65
N ARG A 74 23.68 13.74 7.81
CA ARG A 74 22.58 12.79 7.82
C ARG A 74 23.01 11.55 7.05
N TRP A 75 22.99 10.43 7.75
CA TRP A 75 23.17 9.12 7.14
C TRP A 75 21.79 8.52 6.96
N LEU A 76 21.44 8.24 5.71
CA LEU A 76 20.34 7.33 5.41
C LEU A 76 20.84 5.90 5.59
N SER A 77 19.97 4.92 5.38
CA SER A 77 20.21 3.48 5.56
C SER A 77 21.47 2.93 4.87
N ASP A 78 22.14 3.72 4.03
CA ASP A 78 23.41 3.48 3.37
C ASP A 78 24.54 4.35 3.98
N PRO A 79 25.62 3.75 4.54
CA PRO A 79 26.81 4.42 5.06
C PRO A 79 27.55 5.37 4.09
N SER A 80 27.35 5.24 2.79
CA SER A 80 28.04 6.02 1.76
C SER A 80 27.24 7.25 1.27
N ALA A 81 25.94 7.30 1.56
CA ALA A 81 25.05 8.41 1.21
C ALA A 81 25.00 9.43 2.34
N ARG A 82 25.94 10.39 2.31
CA ARG A 82 26.07 11.47 3.29
C ARG A 82 25.44 12.76 2.77
N GLU A 83 24.38 13.24 3.41
CA GLU A 83 23.85 14.59 3.21
C GLU A 83 24.32 15.53 4.33
N ARG A 84 24.82 16.73 3.98
CA ARG A 84 25.32 17.72 4.95
C ARG A 84 24.30 18.81 5.24
N PHE A 85 23.96 19.00 6.51
CA PHE A 85 23.03 20.02 6.99
C PHE A 85 23.70 20.98 7.98
N LEU A 86 23.13 22.16 8.18
CA LEU A 86 23.53 23.09 9.23
C LEU A 86 22.46 23.07 10.34
N VAL A 87 22.84 22.71 11.57
CA VAL A 87 21.92 22.60 12.72
C VAL A 87 22.35 23.48 13.88
N GLU A 88 21.37 23.95 14.65
CA GLU A 88 21.60 24.72 15.87
C GLU A 88 21.55 23.79 17.09
N VAL A 89 22.66 23.69 17.83
CA VAL A 89 22.74 22.86 19.03
C VAL A 89 22.55 23.73 20.26
N GLY A 90 21.50 23.45 21.03
CA GLY A 90 21.24 24.13 22.30
C GLY A 90 22.31 23.85 23.37
N VAL A 91 22.50 24.79 24.28
CA VAL A 91 23.42 24.67 25.43
C VAL A 91 23.01 23.45 26.29
N PRO A 92 23.96 22.63 26.80
CA PRO A 92 23.63 21.53 27.69
C PRO A 92 22.73 22.00 28.83
N VAL A 93 21.65 21.26 29.07
CA VAL A 93 20.64 21.63 30.08
C VAL A 93 21.24 21.74 31.49
N ARG A 94 22.44 21.17 31.73
CA ARG A 94 23.22 21.28 32.98
C ARG A 94 24.74 21.16 32.74
N HIS A 95 25.52 21.81 33.61
CA HIS A 95 26.99 21.85 33.55
C HIS A 95 27.74 20.64 34.16
N ARG A 96 27.05 19.57 34.61
CA ARG A 96 27.71 18.38 35.22
C ARG A 96 27.08 17.07 34.74
N PRO A 97 27.89 16.00 34.56
CA PRO A 97 27.39 14.70 34.13
C PRO A 97 26.63 14.01 35.27
N ARG A 98 25.66 13.16 34.92
CA ARG A 98 24.92 12.33 35.87
C ARG A 98 25.48 10.92 35.91
N ARG A 99 25.42 10.28 37.08
CA ARG A 99 25.73 8.86 37.25
C ARG A 99 24.55 7.99 36.85
N TYR A 100 24.85 6.95 36.10
CA TYR A 100 23.95 5.91 35.65
C TYR A 100 24.57 4.56 36.00
N ARG A 101 23.75 3.59 36.37
CA ARG A 101 24.22 2.24 36.69
C ARG A 101 23.88 1.31 35.53
N HIS A 102 24.89 0.75 34.91
CA HIS A 102 24.78 -0.15 33.76
C HIS A 102 25.15 -1.57 34.18
N VAL A 103 24.33 -2.56 33.82
CA VAL A 103 24.45 -3.96 34.31
C VAL A 103 25.83 -4.55 34.02
N ALA A 104 26.40 -4.31 32.83
CA ALA A 104 27.72 -4.82 32.46
C ALA A 104 28.90 -3.89 32.79
N LEU A 105 28.65 -2.60 33.04
CA LEU A 105 29.71 -1.58 33.14
C LEU A 105 29.80 -0.94 34.53
N GLY A 106 28.88 -1.28 35.43
CA GLY A 106 28.71 -0.60 36.70
C GLY A 106 28.35 0.87 36.50
N GLU A 107 28.87 1.75 37.36
CA GLU A 107 28.58 3.18 37.26
C GLU A 107 29.27 3.85 36.06
N VAL A 108 28.50 4.67 35.33
CA VAL A 108 28.93 5.51 34.21
C VAL A 108 28.37 6.93 34.37
N GLU A 109 29.21 7.93 34.13
CA GLU A 109 28.89 9.35 34.19
C GLU A 109 28.69 9.94 32.80
N LEU A 110 27.51 10.50 32.53
CA LEU A 110 27.08 10.98 31.21
C LEU A 110 26.39 12.36 31.29
N TYR A 111 26.65 13.25 30.34
CA TYR A 111 25.86 14.46 30.10
C TYR A 111 24.64 14.12 29.27
N ARG A 112 23.57 14.92 29.45
CA ARG A 112 22.29 14.77 28.76
C ARG A 112 22.01 16.01 27.94
N HIS A 113 21.73 15.82 26.65
CA HIS A 113 21.46 16.88 25.68
C HIS A 113 20.07 16.71 25.07
N LEU A 114 19.46 17.83 24.73
CA LEU A 114 18.18 17.90 24.03
C LEU A 114 18.42 18.65 22.72
N LEU A 115 18.14 17.98 21.61
CA LEU A 115 18.24 18.56 20.28
C LEU A 115 16.84 18.81 19.74
N LEU A 116 16.63 19.98 19.16
CA LEU A 116 15.40 20.37 18.51
C LEU A 116 15.69 20.43 17.01
N TYR A 117 14.91 19.72 16.21
CA TYR A 117 14.98 19.80 14.76
C TYR A 117 13.81 20.68 14.26
N PRO A 118 14.05 21.96 13.92
CA PRO A 118 12.97 22.93 13.74
C PRO A 118 12.07 22.61 12.53
N ALA A 119 12.62 22.00 11.48
CA ALA A 119 11.90 21.73 10.24
C ALA A 119 10.84 20.60 10.35
N GLU A 120 11.02 19.67 11.28
CA GLU A 120 10.08 18.54 11.48
C GLU A 120 9.47 18.51 12.89
N HIS A 121 9.67 19.56 13.70
CA HIS A 121 9.17 19.65 15.07
C HIS A 121 9.55 18.45 15.97
N GLN A 122 10.71 17.82 15.73
CA GLN A 122 11.18 16.68 16.50
C GLN A 122 12.13 17.08 17.62
N MET A 123 12.07 16.36 18.75
CA MET A 123 12.94 16.55 19.91
C MET A 123 13.65 15.23 20.26
N LEU A 124 14.98 15.27 20.29
CA LEU A 124 15.84 14.11 20.55
C LEU A 124 16.60 14.25 21.86
N LEU A 125 16.62 13.18 22.65
CA LEU A 125 17.36 13.10 23.92
C LEU A 125 18.61 12.25 23.75
N PHE A 126 19.79 12.82 24.00
CA PHE A 126 21.07 12.16 23.77
C PHE A 126 22.00 12.20 24.99
N PHE A 127 22.87 11.20 25.14
CA PHE A 127 23.81 11.07 26.27
C PHE A 127 25.27 11.00 25.82
N THR A 128 26.16 11.71 26.50
CA THR A 128 27.60 11.74 26.17
C THR A 128 28.48 11.48 27.39
N ALA A 129 29.51 10.65 27.23
CA ALA A 129 30.58 10.53 28.23
C ALA A 129 31.72 11.52 27.89
N VAL A 130 32.42 12.02 28.90
CA VAL A 130 33.62 12.86 28.67
C VAL A 130 34.69 12.02 27.98
N PRO A 131 35.25 12.45 26.84
CA PRO A 131 36.38 11.79 26.21
C PRO A 131 37.55 11.61 27.21
N GLY A 132 38.17 10.43 27.21
CA GLY A 132 39.19 10.04 28.18
C GLY A 132 38.70 9.64 29.58
N SER A 133 37.41 9.81 29.92
CA SER A 133 36.89 9.39 31.23
C SER A 133 36.79 7.88 31.42
N VAL A 134 36.64 7.44 32.67
CA VAL A 134 36.37 6.04 33.04
C VAL A 134 35.09 5.53 32.35
N SER A 135 34.02 6.34 32.36
CA SER A 135 32.75 6.05 31.70
C SER A 135 32.93 5.84 30.19
N HIS A 136 33.72 6.69 29.55
CA HIS A 136 34.04 6.58 28.13
C HIS A 136 34.88 5.34 27.80
N SER A 137 35.82 4.95 28.66
CA SER A 137 36.65 3.75 28.49
C SER A 137 35.84 2.47 28.66
N LYS A 138 34.94 2.43 29.65
CA LYS A 138 33.98 1.33 29.87
C LYS A 138 33.07 1.10 28.66
N LEU A 139 32.51 2.18 28.10
CA LEU A 139 31.69 2.11 26.90
C LEU A 139 32.48 1.61 25.67
N ARG A 140 33.78 1.95 25.57
CA ARG A 140 34.67 1.49 24.51
C ARG A 140 34.97 -0.01 24.58
N ALA A 141 35.20 -0.53 25.79
CA ALA A 141 35.51 -1.94 26.00
C ALA A 141 34.30 -2.85 25.66
N LEU A 142 33.09 -2.40 25.99
CA LEU A 142 31.85 -3.09 25.60
C LEU A 142 31.74 -3.27 24.08
N ALA A 143 32.10 -2.23 23.31
CA ALA A 143 32.06 -2.27 21.85
C ALA A 143 33.16 -3.15 21.23
N ALA A 144 34.30 -3.31 21.91
CA ALA A 144 35.42 -4.12 21.42
C ALA A 144 35.24 -5.63 21.69
N GLY A 145 34.56 -6.01 22.78
CA GLY A 145 34.32 -7.41 23.16
C GLY A 145 33.42 -8.20 22.19
N SER A 146 32.72 -7.52 21.28
CA SER A 146 31.86 -8.15 20.27
C SER A 146 32.62 -8.65 19.03
N LYS A 147 33.92 -8.37 18.88
CA LYS A 147 34.71 -8.64 17.66
C LYS A 147 35.56 -9.93 17.69
N ASN A 148 35.54 -10.73 18.76
CA ASN A 148 36.48 -11.85 18.93
C ASN A 148 35.86 -13.27 18.81
N LYS A 149 34.68 -13.41 18.22
CA LYS A 149 34.14 -14.70 17.77
C LYS A 149 33.77 -14.60 16.29
N ASP A 150 34.53 -15.34 15.48
CA ASP A 150 34.29 -15.75 14.09
C ASP A 150 35.33 -15.27 13.07
N SER A 151 36.38 -16.09 12.92
CA SER A 151 37.28 -16.11 11.78
C SER A 151 37.14 -17.43 11.02
N SER A 152 36.04 -17.61 10.28
CA SER A 152 35.96 -18.44 9.06
C SER A 152 34.54 -18.47 8.52
N HIS A 153 34.23 -17.58 7.57
CA HIS A 153 33.46 -17.83 6.34
C HIS A 153 32.82 -16.54 5.80
N HIS A 154 33.36 -16.08 4.67
CA HIS A 154 32.70 -15.38 3.56
C HIS A 154 31.58 -14.37 3.88
N ASN A 155 32.00 -13.11 3.98
CA ASN A 155 31.41 -11.90 3.38
C ASN A 155 29.98 -12.04 2.82
N HIS A 156 28.97 -11.69 3.63
CA HIS A 156 27.70 -11.14 3.17
C HIS A 156 27.28 -10.07 4.19
N SER A 157 27.29 -8.81 3.76
CA SER A 157 26.71 -7.69 4.49
C SER A 157 25.23 -7.99 4.78
N ARG A 158 24.92 -8.40 6.01
CA ARG A 158 23.55 -8.68 6.46
C ARG A 158 22.82 -7.35 6.65
N ARG A 159 22.28 -6.79 5.57
CA ARG A 159 21.26 -5.72 5.62
C ARG A 159 20.19 -6.18 6.63
N MET A 160 19.88 -5.35 7.63
CA MET A 160 18.75 -5.60 8.53
C MET A 160 17.49 -5.70 7.69
N ARG A 161 16.93 -6.91 7.57
CA ARG A 161 15.69 -7.19 6.84
C ARG A 161 14.54 -6.93 7.81
N PHE A 162 13.78 -5.87 7.54
CA PHE A 162 12.48 -5.68 8.19
C PHE A 162 11.52 -6.73 7.63
N VAL A 163 10.74 -7.35 8.49
CA VAL A 163 9.79 -8.40 8.13
C VAL A 163 8.38 -7.83 8.22
N MET A 164 7.53 -8.19 7.26
CA MET A 164 6.12 -7.83 7.18
C MET A 164 5.26 -9.06 6.90
N LYS A 165 3.95 -8.96 7.15
CA LYS A 165 2.99 -10.00 6.75
C LYS A 165 2.50 -9.82 5.31
N ALA A 166 2.41 -10.93 4.58
CA ALA A 166 1.84 -10.99 3.24
C ALA A 166 1.12 -12.32 2.98
N VAL A 167 0.14 -12.32 2.08
CA VAL A 167 -0.45 -13.54 1.53
C VAL A 167 0.27 -13.90 0.24
N ARG A 168 0.81 -15.11 0.14
CA ARG A 168 1.57 -15.57 -1.03
C ARG A 168 1.19 -16.97 -1.45
N PHE A 169 1.41 -17.28 -2.72
CA PHE A 169 1.40 -18.65 -3.20
C PHE A 169 2.74 -18.99 -3.86
N HIS A 170 3.24 -20.19 -3.56
CA HIS A 170 4.53 -20.70 -4.01
C HIS A 170 4.38 -21.63 -5.22
N GLU A 171 3.15 -22.04 -5.50
CA GLU A 171 2.74 -22.86 -6.62
C GLU A 171 1.31 -22.47 -7.01
N TYR A 172 0.94 -22.75 -8.26
CA TYR A 172 -0.42 -22.52 -8.73
C TYR A 172 -1.34 -23.64 -8.23
N GLY A 173 -2.61 -23.34 -7.96
CA GLY A 173 -3.56 -24.37 -7.54
C GLY A 173 -4.91 -23.84 -7.10
N ALA A 174 -5.62 -24.63 -6.29
CA ALA A 174 -6.86 -24.25 -5.60
C ALA A 174 -6.57 -23.35 -4.38
N PRO A 175 -7.56 -22.63 -3.80
CA PRO A 175 -7.33 -21.52 -2.85
C PRO A 175 -6.39 -21.82 -1.68
N GLU A 176 -6.23 -23.09 -1.33
CA GLU A 176 -5.37 -23.62 -0.29
C GLU A 176 -3.87 -23.37 -0.52
N VAL A 177 -3.45 -23.00 -1.74
CA VAL A 177 -2.05 -22.60 -2.02
C VAL A 177 -1.68 -21.24 -1.45
N LEU A 178 -2.67 -20.43 -1.05
CA LEU A 178 -2.47 -19.11 -0.45
C LEU A 178 -2.08 -19.25 1.02
N ARG A 179 -0.92 -18.67 1.38
CA ARG A 179 -0.33 -18.74 2.72
C ARG A 179 -0.12 -17.34 3.25
N TYR A 180 -0.60 -17.08 4.47
CA TYR A 180 -0.31 -15.85 5.20
C TYR A 180 1.01 -16.02 5.96
N GLU A 181 2.08 -15.38 5.48
CA GLU A 181 3.46 -15.62 5.91
C GLU A 181 4.23 -14.33 6.19
N ASP A 182 5.34 -14.48 6.91
CA ASP A 182 6.34 -13.43 7.12
C ASP A 182 7.26 -13.32 5.91
N VAL A 183 7.44 -12.12 5.39
CA VAL A 183 8.31 -11.82 4.24
C VAL A 183 9.13 -10.57 4.48
N ASP A 184 10.22 -10.41 3.72
CA ASP A 184 10.99 -9.18 3.77
C ASP A 184 10.14 -7.99 3.29
N GLN A 185 10.13 -6.92 4.07
CA GLN A 185 9.55 -5.64 3.67
C GLN A 185 10.33 -5.13 2.45
N PRO A 186 9.63 -4.83 1.33
CA PRO A 186 10.32 -4.46 0.11
C PRO A 186 10.93 -3.06 0.23
N VAL A 187 11.89 -2.76 -0.62
CA VAL A 187 12.54 -1.45 -0.70
C VAL A 187 12.28 -0.91 -2.10
N PRO A 188 11.73 0.32 -2.26
CA PRO A 188 11.45 0.87 -3.57
C PRO A 188 12.75 1.15 -4.33
N ALA A 189 12.79 0.78 -5.61
CA ALA A 189 13.85 1.20 -6.54
C ALA A 189 13.53 2.57 -7.15
N ALA A 190 14.42 3.09 -8.01
CA ALA A 190 14.19 4.34 -8.72
C ALA A 190 12.86 4.33 -9.49
N GLY A 191 12.08 5.41 -9.40
CA GLY A 191 10.75 5.53 -9.99
C GLY A 191 9.64 4.76 -9.28
N GLU A 192 9.94 4.07 -8.18
CA GLU A 192 8.98 3.30 -7.40
C GLU A 192 8.72 3.93 -6.03
N VAL A 193 7.57 3.62 -5.45
CA VAL A 193 7.23 3.97 -4.07
C VAL A 193 6.83 2.73 -3.30
N ARG A 194 7.12 2.74 -1.99
CA ARG A 194 6.55 1.78 -1.05
C ARG A 194 5.32 2.39 -0.41
N ILE A 195 4.23 1.63 -0.44
CA ILE A 195 2.95 2.03 0.13
C ILE A 195 2.69 1.15 1.35
N ARG A 196 2.37 1.76 2.49
CA ARG A 196 1.73 1.08 3.61
C ARG A 196 0.27 0.85 3.24
N VAL A 197 -0.09 -0.40 3.06
CA VAL A 197 -1.41 -0.80 2.54
C VAL A 197 -2.47 -0.50 3.60
N ALA A 198 -3.48 0.28 3.22
CA ALA A 198 -4.69 0.42 4.03
C ALA A 198 -5.71 -0.66 3.66
N ALA A 199 -5.84 -0.94 2.35
CA ALA A 199 -6.57 -2.08 1.85
C ALA A 199 -6.12 -2.45 0.42
N THR A 200 -6.33 -3.72 0.08
CA THR A 200 -6.39 -4.21 -1.30
C THR A 200 -7.79 -4.80 -1.55
N SER A 201 -8.05 -5.40 -2.71
CA SER A 201 -9.36 -5.96 -3.00
C SER A 201 -9.30 -7.26 -3.79
N PHE A 202 -10.40 -8.01 -3.74
CA PHE A 202 -10.57 -9.21 -4.55
C PHE A 202 -11.10 -8.87 -5.95
N ASN A 203 -10.52 -9.49 -6.96
CA ASN A 203 -10.91 -9.48 -8.36
C ASN A 203 -10.87 -10.90 -8.94
N PRO A 204 -11.86 -11.32 -9.77
CA PRO A 204 -11.88 -12.66 -10.35
C PRO A 204 -10.62 -13.05 -11.13
N VAL A 205 -9.95 -12.10 -11.77
CA VAL A 205 -8.70 -12.34 -12.51
C VAL A 205 -7.59 -12.88 -11.60
N GLU A 206 -7.58 -12.53 -10.31
CA GLU A 206 -6.59 -13.03 -9.35
C GLU A 206 -6.78 -14.51 -9.08
N GLY A 207 -8.04 -14.99 -9.08
CA GLY A 207 -8.36 -16.41 -9.04
C GLY A 207 -7.78 -17.16 -10.25
N ASN A 208 -7.90 -16.57 -11.45
CA ASN A 208 -7.40 -17.14 -12.70
C ASN A 208 -5.86 -17.12 -12.81
N ILE A 209 -5.21 -16.08 -12.29
CA ILE A 209 -3.74 -15.99 -12.19
C ILE A 209 -3.25 -17.07 -11.22
N ARG A 210 -3.81 -17.13 -10.00
CA ARG A 210 -3.45 -18.08 -8.95
C ARG A 210 -3.68 -19.54 -9.34
N SER A 211 -4.76 -19.86 -10.08
CA SER A 211 -5.01 -21.22 -10.57
C SER A 211 -4.08 -21.63 -11.71
N GLY A 212 -3.44 -20.67 -12.38
CA GLY A 212 -2.55 -20.89 -13.51
C GLY A 212 -3.23 -20.92 -14.87
N VAL A 213 -4.54 -20.65 -14.96
CA VAL A 213 -5.27 -20.54 -16.22
C VAL A 213 -4.71 -19.41 -17.10
N MET A 214 -4.16 -18.36 -16.50
CA MET A 214 -3.63 -17.18 -17.20
C MET A 214 -2.09 -17.20 -17.38
N ARG A 215 -1.39 -18.33 -17.19
CA ARG A 215 0.08 -18.40 -17.28
C ARG A 215 0.67 -17.94 -18.61
N GLY A 216 -0.05 -18.13 -19.71
CA GLY A 216 0.38 -17.69 -21.04
C GLY A 216 0.41 -16.16 -21.15
N PRO A 217 -0.74 -15.47 -21.04
CA PRO A 217 -0.80 -14.02 -21.19
C PRO A 217 -0.26 -13.22 -19.99
N ILE A 218 -0.19 -13.82 -18.79
CA ILE A 218 0.23 -13.15 -17.56
C ILE A 218 1.35 -13.98 -16.90
N ALA A 219 2.60 -13.61 -17.19
CA ALA A 219 3.78 -14.25 -16.62
C ALA A 219 4.14 -13.64 -15.26
N ILE A 220 3.79 -14.33 -14.18
CA ILE A 220 4.18 -13.97 -12.81
C ILE A 220 5.41 -14.77 -12.34
N GLN A 221 6.18 -14.20 -11.43
CA GLN A 221 7.23 -14.90 -10.70
C GLN A 221 6.70 -15.49 -9.39
N LEU A 222 6.97 -16.77 -9.15
CA LEU A 222 6.70 -17.42 -7.87
C LEU A 222 7.91 -17.25 -6.91
N PRO A 223 7.67 -17.07 -5.60
CA PRO A 223 6.36 -16.98 -4.95
C PRO A 223 5.72 -15.61 -5.20
N HIS A 224 4.41 -15.60 -5.47
CA HIS A 224 3.66 -14.41 -5.87
C HIS A 224 2.69 -13.95 -4.78
N THR A 225 2.56 -12.64 -4.62
CA THR A 225 1.60 -11.98 -3.72
C THR A 225 0.41 -11.50 -4.56
N PRO A 226 -0.84 -11.91 -4.28
CA PRO A 226 -2.05 -11.35 -4.92
C PRO A 226 -2.33 -9.90 -4.50
N GLY A 227 -3.40 -9.30 -5.01
CA GLY A 227 -3.87 -7.95 -4.65
C GLY A 227 -3.53 -6.94 -5.74
N ILE A 228 -4.34 -6.84 -6.78
CA ILE A 228 -4.07 -5.89 -7.87
C ILE A 228 -4.38 -4.45 -7.44
N ASP A 229 -5.49 -4.25 -6.75
CA ASP A 229 -5.89 -2.92 -6.29
C ASP A 229 -5.11 -2.51 -5.05
N ILE A 230 -4.71 -1.25 -4.96
CA ILE A 230 -4.08 -0.68 -3.76
C ILE A 230 -4.80 0.60 -3.36
N ALA A 231 -5.10 0.72 -2.07
CA ALA A 231 -5.32 1.98 -1.38
C ALA A 231 -4.44 2.02 -0.13
N GLY A 232 -3.71 3.11 0.08
CA GLY A 232 -2.75 3.18 1.18
C GLY A 232 -2.12 4.55 1.37
N THR A 233 -1.04 4.56 2.14
CA THR A 233 -0.24 5.75 2.41
C THR A 233 1.19 5.52 1.93
N VAL A 234 1.75 6.49 1.20
CA VAL A 234 3.17 6.45 0.80
C VAL A 234 4.04 6.40 2.05
N ASP A 235 4.84 5.34 2.16
CA ASP A 235 5.72 5.06 3.30
C ASP A 235 7.18 5.41 2.99
N ALA A 236 7.63 5.12 1.76
CA ALA A 236 8.97 5.47 1.29
C ALA A 236 8.97 5.73 -0.21
N LEU A 237 9.91 6.55 -0.65
CA LEU A 237 10.14 6.88 -2.06
C LEU A 237 11.46 6.26 -2.51
N GLY A 238 11.49 5.76 -3.75
CA GLY A 238 12.73 5.50 -4.45
C GLY A 238 13.33 6.77 -5.07
N GLU A 239 14.52 6.64 -5.63
CA GLU A 239 15.17 7.72 -6.37
C GLU A 239 14.29 8.20 -7.54
N ASP A 240 14.46 9.46 -7.96
CA ASP A 240 13.78 10.08 -9.10
C ASP A 240 12.23 10.13 -9.04
N VAL A 241 11.61 9.76 -7.92
CA VAL A 241 10.18 9.97 -7.73
C VAL A 241 9.89 11.44 -7.47
N THR A 242 9.08 12.04 -8.35
CA THR A 242 8.57 13.41 -8.24
C THR A 242 7.05 13.41 -8.18
N GLY A 243 6.46 14.39 -7.50
CA GLY A 243 5.00 14.57 -7.45
C GLY A 243 4.26 13.73 -6.39
N LEU A 244 4.99 12.91 -5.63
CA LEU A 244 4.50 12.19 -4.45
C LEU A 244 5.42 12.46 -3.25
N ALA A 245 4.84 12.46 -2.05
CA ALA A 245 5.54 12.62 -0.78
C ALA A 245 5.17 11.50 0.20
N VAL A 246 6.09 11.19 1.12
CA VAL A 246 5.78 10.30 2.26
C VAL A 246 4.62 10.91 3.06
N GLY A 247 3.61 10.08 3.36
CA GLY A 247 2.37 10.51 4.00
C GLY A 247 1.20 10.72 3.05
N ASP A 248 1.43 10.78 1.72
CA ASP A 248 0.35 10.93 0.75
C ASP A 248 -0.58 9.72 0.75
N ARG A 249 -1.89 9.96 0.71
CA ARG A 249 -2.90 8.91 0.56
C ARG A 249 -3.14 8.68 -0.92
N VAL A 250 -2.90 7.45 -1.37
CA VAL A 250 -2.92 7.09 -2.79
C VAL A 250 -3.79 5.88 -3.06
N ILE A 251 -4.28 5.80 -4.28
CA ILE A 251 -4.88 4.59 -4.86
C ILE A 251 -4.23 4.24 -6.20
N GLY A 252 -4.31 2.98 -6.59
CA GLY A 252 -3.78 2.49 -7.86
C GLY A 252 -4.19 1.06 -8.16
N ALA A 253 -3.93 0.61 -9.37
CA ALA A 253 -4.05 -0.80 -9.76
C ALA A 253 -2.70 -1.25 -10.33
N LEU A 254 -2.10 -2.24 -9.70
CA LEU A 254 -0.77 -2.75 -10.04
C LEU A 254 -0.80 -3.49 -11.39
N PRO A 255 0.33 -3.55 -12.12
CA PRO A 255 0.44 -4.41 -13.28
C PRO A 255 0.15 -5.87 -12.90
N LEU A 256 -0.59 -6.59 -13.75
CA LEU A 256 -1.02 -7.98 -13.47
C LEU A 256 0.14 -8.97 -13.26
N THR A 257 1.34 -8.59 -13.69
CA THR A 257 2.57 -9.40 -13.57
C THR A 257 3.38 -9.08 -12.30
N SER A 258 3.11 -7.94 -11.65
CA SER A 258 3.83 -7.48 -10.47
C SER A 258 3.31 -8.12 -9.18
N PRO A 259 4.14 -8.28 -8.14
CA PRO A 259 3.65 -8.63 -6.81
C PRO A 259 2.60 -7.62 -6.32
N GLY A 260 1.50 -8.14 -5.80
CA GLY A 260 0.34 -7.38 -5.39
C GLY A 260 0.35 -6.89 -3.93
N ALA A 261 -0.74 -6.23 -3.57
CA ALA A 261 -1.00 -5.53 -2.33
C ALA A 261 -1.70 -6.36 -1.25
N ALA A 262 -1.80 -7.69 -1.39
CA ALA A 262 -2.21 -8.58 -0.32
C ALA A 262 -1.08 -8.74 0.73
N ALA A 263 -0.64 -7.62 1.29
CA ALA A 263 0.47 -7.48 2.22
C ALA A 263 0.32 -6.21 3.07
N GLU A 264 1.13 -6.06 4.10
CA GLU A 264 1.20 -4.82 4.89
C GLU A 264 1.86 -3.67 4.11
N TYR A 265 2.81 -3.98 3.22
CA TYR A 265 3.45 -3.03 2.32
C TYR A 265 3.56 -3.58 0.90
N VAL A 266 3.51 -2.70 -0.09
CA VAL A 266 3.68 -3.04 -1.51
C VAL A 266 4.53 -2.00 -2.23
N ILE A 267 5.20 -2.42 -3.29
CA ILE A 267 5.90 -1.52 -4.22
C ILE A 267 5.00 -1.23 -5.41
N ALA A 268 4.91 0.04 -5.79
CA ALA A 268 4.20 0.48 -6.98
C ALA A 268 5.07 1.46 -7.79
N PRO A 269 5.06 1.41 -9.13
CA PRO A 269 5.55 2.50 -9.94
C PRO A 269 4.85 3.81 -9.56
N ALA A 270 5.58 4.91 -9.42
CA ALA A 270 4.97 6.19 -9.01
C ALA A 270 3.92 6.67 -10.03
N GLY A 271 4.18 6.46 -11.33
CA GLY A 271 3.34 6.96 -12.43
C GLY A 271 1.99 6.27 -12.63
N ILE A 272 1.65 5.25 -11.83
CA ILE A 272 0.34 4.57 -11.89
C ILE A 272 -0.58 4.95 -10.72
N LEU A 273 -0.11 5.82 -9.83
CA LEU A 273 -0.82 6.19 -8.61
C LEU A 273 -1.57 7.50 -8.80
N ALA A 274 -2.78 7.55 -8.27
CA ALA A 274 -3.57 8.77 -8.12
C ALA A 274 -3.75 9.11 -6.64
N ALA A 275 -4.02 10.37 -6.34
CA ALA A 275 -4.46 10.78 -5.01
C ALA A 275 -5.73 10.01 -4.63
N ALA A 276 -5.81 9.55 -3.38
CA ALA A 276 -7.00 8.88 -2.88
C ALA A 276 -8.19 9.85 -2.77
N PRO A 277 -9.43 9.37 -3.00
CA PRO A 277 -10.63 10.19 -2.79
C PRO A 277 -10.76 10.61 -1.33
N THR A 278 -11.34 11.79 -1.12
CA THR A 278 -11.57 12.37 0.21
C THR A 278 -12.99 12.14 0.72
N SER A 279 -13.93 11.84 -0.18
CA SER A 279 -15.36 11.62 0.12
C SER A 279 -15.68 10.25 0.73
N VAL A 280 -14.76 9.29 0.67
CA VAL A 280 -14.95 7.91 1.16
C VAL A 280 -13.79 7.45 2.04
N PRO A 281 -13.99 6.46 2.92
CA PRO A 281 -12.90 5.86 3.66
C PRO A 281 -11.84 5.26 2.72
N LEU A 282 -10.55 5.47 3.02
CA LEU A 282 -9.44 4.96 2.19
C LEU A 282 -9.48 3.45 1.99
N VAL A 283 -9.95 2.71 3.00
CA VAL A 283 -10.14 1.25 2.90
C VAL A 283 -11.13 0.90 1.79
N ASP A 284 -12.22 1.64 1.66
CA ASP A 284 -13.24 1.37 0.63
C ASP A 284 -12.76 1.84 -0.75
N ALA A 285 -11.88 2.84 -0.80
CA ALA A 285 -11.29 3.33 -2.04
C ALA A 285 -10.48 2.24 -2.78
N ALA A 286 -10.01 1.18 -2.10
CA ALA A 286 -9.40 0.01 -2.76
C ALA A 286 -10.38 -0.73 -3.69
N GLY A 287 -11.68 -0.49 -3.56
CA GLY A 287 -12.71 -1.06 -4.41
C GLY A 287 -12.89 -0.38 -5.78
N LEU A 288 -12.14 0.70 -6.07
CA LEU A 288 -12.27 1.50 -7.28
C LEU A 288 -11.28 1.14 -8.40
N PRO A 289 -9.96 0.96 -8.18
CA PRO A 289 -8.97 1.14 -9.23
C PRO A 289 -9.15 0.26 -10.48
N LEU A 290 -9.03 -1.07 -10.37
CA LEU A 290 -9.10 -1.97 -11.52
C LEU A 290 -10.48 -1.94 -12.19
N VAL A 291 -11.55 -2.01 -11.40
CA VAL A 291 -12.92 -2.10 -11.91
C VAL A 291 -13.40 -0.79 -12.53
N GLY A 292 -13.02 0.34 -11.93
CA GLY A 292 -13.31 1.68 -12.44
C GLY A 292 -12.53 1.96 -13.71
N LEU A 293 -11.22 1.64 -13.74
CA LEU A 293 -10.40 1.76 -14.95
C LEU A 293 -10.92 0.86 -16.07
N THR A 294 -11.34 -0.37 -15.75
CA THR A 294 -11.94 -1.28 -16.75
C THR A 294 -13.21 -0.68 -17.37
N ALA A 295 -14.12 -0.13 -16.54
CA ALA A 295 -15.32 0.52 -17.03
C ALA A 295 -15.00 1.78 -17.88
N TRP A 296 -14.04 2.58 -17.41
CA TRP A 296 -13.58 3.79 -18.10
C TRP A 296 -12.99 3.48 -19.47
N GLN A 297 -12.05 2.54 -19.54
CA GLN A 297 -11.38 2.13 -20.78
C GLN A 297 -12.38 1.50 -21.75
N ALA A 298 -13.34 0.70 -21.26
CA ALA A 298 -14.37 0.12 -22.09
C ALA A 298 -15.22 1.21 -22.78
N LEU A 299 -15.70 2.19 -22.01
CA LEU A 299 -16.58 3.26 -22.48
C LEU A 299 -15.86 4.28 -23.35
N PHE A 300 -14.75 4.83 -22.87
CA PHE A 300 -14.18 6.05 -23.43
C PHE A 300 -12.98 5.78 -24.33
N GLU A 301 -12.15 4.78 -24.01
CA GLU A 301 -10.96 4.47 -24.82
C GLU A 301 -11.30 3.59 -26.02
N HIS A 302 -12.05 2.50 -25.81
CA HIS A 302 -12.37 1.54 -26.87
C HIS A 302 -13.68 1.81 -27.59
N ALA A 303 -14.77 2.02 -26.84
CA ALA A 303 -16.07 2.30 -27.43
C ALA A 303 -16.16 3.73 -27.97
N LYS A 304 -15.40 4.68 -27.39
CA LYS A 304 -15.45 6.12 -27.70
C LYS A 304 -16.86 6.68 -27.54
N LEU A 305 -17.53 6.30 -26.46
CA LEU A 305 -18.91 6.69 -26.18
C LEU A 305 -19.04 8.23 -26.10
N THR A 306 -20.09 8.75 -26.72
CA THR A 306 -20.46 10.16 -26.73
C THR A 306 -21.92 10.34 -26.33
N ALA A 307 -22.28 11.57 -25.94
CA ALA A 307 -23.64 11.90 -25.52
C ALA A 307 -24.67 11.58 -26.63
N GLY A 308 -25.85 11.09 -26.23
CA GLY A 308 -26.94 10.73 -27.13
C GLY A 308 -26.86 9.33 -27.72
N GLN A 309 -25.75 8.61 -27.57
CA GLN A 309 -25.64 7.22 -28.01
C GLN A 309 -26.41 6.26 -27.09
N ARG A 310 -26.88 5.15 -27.65
CA ARG A 310 -27.48 4.02 -26.91
C ARG A 310 -26.40 2.98 -26.59
N VAL A 311 -26.29 2.59 -25.33
CA VAL A 311 -25.34 1.57 -24.87
C VAL A 311 -26.05 0.44 -24.15
N LEU A 312 -25.80 -0.80 -24.61
CA LEU A 312 -26.17 -2.01 -23.89
C LEU A 312 -25.00 -2.44 -23.00
N ILE A 313 -25.25 -2.54 -21.70
CA ILE A 313 -24.27 -3.01 -20.71
C ILE A 313 -24.70 -4.41 -20.25
N ASN A 314 -24.05 -5.43 -20.81
CA ASN A 314 -24.27 -6.82 -20.40
C ASN A 314 -23.50 -7.12 -19.11
N GLY A 315 -24.22 -7.58 -18.08
CA GLY A 315 -23.64 -7.77 -16.75
C GLY A 315 -23.59 -6.48 -15.91
N ALA A 316 -24.54 -5.57 -16.12
CA ALA A 316 -24.64 -4.30 -15.39
C ALA A 316 -24.81 -4.47 -13.86
N GLY A 317 -25.25 -5.65 -13.41
CA GLY A 317 -25.40 -5.96 -11.98
C GLY A 317 -24.09 -6.34 -11.27
N GLY A 318 -22.99 -6.53 -12.01
CA GLY A 318 -21.66 -6.77 -11.45
C GLY A 318 -20.93 -5.47 -11.09
N VAL A 319 -19.77 -5.59 -10.44
CA VAL A 319 -18.99 -4.43 -9.97
C VAL A 319 -18.59 -3.51 -11.13
N VAL A 320 -18.00 -4.06 -12.21
CA VAL A 320 -17.59 -3.27 -13.39
C VAL A 320 -18.80 -2.66 -14.09
N GLY A 321 -19.85 -3.47 -14.30
CA GLY A 321 -21.08 -3.03 -14.96
C GLY A 321 -21.78 -1.87 -14.21
N GLY A 322 -21.80 -1.92 -12.88
CA GLY A 322 -22.37 -0.84 -12.06
C GLY A 322 -21.61 0.49 -12.19
N TYR A 323 -20.29 0.47 -12.33
CA TYR A 323 -19.52 1.68 -12.67
C TYR A 323 -19.82 2.13 -14.11
N ALA A 324 -19.90 1.20 -15.07
CA ALA A 324 -20.16 1.51 -16.46
C ALA A 324 -21.53 2.18 -16.66
N VAL A 325 -22.58 1.75 -15.95
CA VAL A 325 -23.90 2.40 -15.98
C VAL A 325 -23.79 3.86 -15.55
N GLN A 326 -23.17 4.12 -14.39
CA GLN A 326 -23.04 5.49 -13.86
C GLN A 326 -22.21 6.38 -14.80
N LEU A 327 -21.09 5.87 -15.32
CA LEU A 327 -20.21 6.61 -16.23
C LEU A 327 -20.89 6.91 -17.56
N ALA A 328 -21.60 5.95 -18.14
CA ALA A 328 -22.36 6.15 -19.38
C ALA A 328 -23.48 7.19 -19.19
N LYS A 329 -24.20 7.14 -18.07
CA LYS A 329 -25.22 8.14 -17.74
C LYS A 329 -24.63 9.53 -17.55
N ASN A 330 -23.50 9.65 -16.86
CA ASN A 330 -22.80 10.92 -16.72
C ASN A 330 -22.30 11.47 -18.06
N ALA A 331 -22.00 10.61 -19.03
CA ALA A 331 -21.64 10.99 -20.39
C ALA A 331 -22.85 11.36 -21.28
N GLY A 332 -24.08 11.29 -20.75
CA GLY A 332 -25.30 11.63 -21.48
C GLY A 332 -25.78 10.55 -22.45
N ALA A 333 -25.39 9.29 -22.25
CA ALA A 333 -25.88 8.17 -23.03
C ALA A 333 -27.24 7.65 -22.52
N TYR A 334 -27.93 6.94 -23.41
CA TYR A 334 -29.10 6.13 -23.09
C TYR A 334 -28.64 4.71 -22.74
N VAL A 335 -28.87 4.26 -21.51
CA VAL A 335 -28.27 3.05 -20.95
C VAL A 335 -29.32 1.95 -20.81
N ILE A 336 -29.05 0.85 -21.49
CA ILE A 336 -29.80 -0.40 -21.40
C ILE A 336 -28.94 -1.37 -20.57
N ALA A 337 -29.47 -1.86 -19.46
CA ALA A 337 -28.75 -2.71 -18.52
C ALA A 337 -29.35 -4.11 -18.49
N THR A 338 -28.53 -5.15 -18.66
CA THR A 338 -28.96 -6.53 -18.32
C THR A 338 -28.42 -6.89 -16.95
N THR A 339 -29.30 -7.41 -16.09
CA THR A 339 -28.96 -7.74 -14.71
C THR A 339 -29.63 -9.04 -14.27
N GLY A 340 -29.05 -9.70 -13.27
CA GLY A 340 -29.79 -10.68 -12.49
C GLY A 340 -30.83 -9.98 -11.60
N PRO A 341 -31.89 -10.68 -11.15
CA PRO A 341 -32.99 -10.09 -10.38
C PRO A 341 -32.55 -9.32 -9.13
N ARG A 342 -31.48 -9.78 -8.47
CA ARG A 342 -30.93 -9.17 -7.24
C ARG A 342 -30.30 -7.79 -7.46
N SER A 343 -29.96 -7.42 -8.68
CA SER A 343 -29.22 -6.19 -9.00
C SER A 343 -30.03 -5.18 -9.84
N SER A 344 -31.28 -5.51 -10.20
CA SER A 344 -32.14 -4.65 -11.04
C SER A 344 -32.35 -3.26 -10.41
N GLU A 345 -32.74 -3.21 -9.13
CA GLU A 345 -32.92 -1.93 -8.42
C GLU A 345 -31.62 -1.13 -8.33
N GLN A 346 -30.47 -1.81 -8.18
CA GLN A 346 -29.18 -1.13 -8.13
C GLN A 346 -28.81 -0.50 -9.48
N ALA A 347 -29.08 -1.19 -10.60
CA ALA A 347 -28.89 -0.64 -11.94
C ALA A 347 -29.82 0.56 -12.21
N LYS A 348 -31.06 0.50 -11.72
CA LYS A 348 -32.00 1.62 -11.78
C LYS A 348 -31.49 2.84 -11.01
N VAL A 349 -31.05 2.65 -9.76
CA VAL A 349 -30.47 3.71 -8.92
C VAL A 349 -29.19 4.27 -9.53
N ALA A 350 -28.40 3.45 -10.23
CA ALA A 350 -27.22 3.88 -10.98
C ALA A 350 -27.57 4.69 -12.25
N GLY A 351 -28.84 4.69 -12.66
CA GLY A 351 -29.38 5.55 -13.72
C GLY A 351 -29.71 4.84 -15.03
N ALA A 352 -29.74 3.50 -15.08
CA ALA A 352 -30.17 2.78 -16.29
C ALA A 352 -31.58 3.20 -16.73
N ASP A 353 -31.76 3.43 -18.04
CA ASP A 353 -33.03 3.85 -18.64
C ASP A 353 -33.93 2.65 -18.95
N GLU A 354 -33.33 1.54 -19.38
CA GLU A 354 -33.99 0.25 -19.58
C GLU A 354 -33.28 -0.85 -18.78
N ILE A 355 -34.04 -1.75 -18.16
CA ILE A 355 -33.51 -2.87 -17.39
C ILE A 355 -34.14 -4.16 -17.86
N HIS A 356 -33.28 -5.12 -18.22
CA HIS A 356 -33.65 -6.43 -18.72
C HIS A 356 -33.04 -7.52 -17.84
N GLY A 357 -33.61 -8.73 -17.96
CA GLY A 357 -33.05 -9.94 -17.35
C GLY A 357 -31.72 -10.35 -17.99
N PRO A 358 -31.07 -11.42 -17.47
CA PRO A 358 -29.87 -11.98 -18.08
C PRO A 358 -30.12 -12.47 -19.51
N GLY A 359 -29.10 -12.34 -20.37
CA GLY A 359 -29.17 -12.71 -21.78
C GLY A 359 -29.21 -11.49 -22.70
N ILE A 360 -29.48 -11.72 -23.98
CA ILE A 360 -29.60 -10.65 -24.98
C ILE A 360 -31.05 -10.18 -25.00
N PRO A 361 -31.33 -8.91 -24.66
CA PRO A 361 -32.68 -8.40 -24.67
C PRO A 361 -33.19 -8.19 -26.10
N GLU A 362 -34.50 -8.31 -26.28
CA GLU A 362 -35.17 -7.77 -27.46
C GLU A 362 -35.21 -6.25 -27.36
N LEU A 363 -34.52 -5.58 -28.28
CA LEU A 363 -34.42 -4.12 -28.29
C LEU A 363 -35.41 -3.52 -29.29
N SER A 364 -35.99 -2.38 -28.93
CA SER A 364 -36.86 -1.59 -29.81
C SER A 364 -36.11 -1.02 -31.02
N GLU A 365 -34.82 -0.75 -30.87
CA GLU A 365 -33.91 -0.29 -31.91
C GLU A 365 -32.45 -0.71 -31.61
N PRO A 366 -31.58 -0.83 -32.62
CA PRO A 366 -30.18 -1.20 -32.42
C PRO A 366 -29.39 -0.18 -31.59
N VAL A 367 -28.40 -0.66 -30.84
CA VAL A 367 -27.51 0.17 -30.01
C VAL A 367 -26.24 0.60 -30.75
N ASP A 368 -25.60 1.68 -30.30
CA ASP A 368 -24.30 2.12 -30.81
C ASP A 368 -23.16 1.27 -30.23
N VAL A 369 -23.29 0.94 -28.94
CA VAL A 369 -22.24 0.32 -28.14
C VAL A 369 -22.82 -0.86 -27.36
N VAL A 370 -22.11 -1.98 -27.36
CA VAL A 370 -22.32 -3.08 -26.41
C VAL A 370 -21.07 -3.25 -25.58
N LEU A 371 -21.23 -3.31 -24.26
CA LEU A 371 -20.18 -3.69 -23.32
C LEU A 371 -20.53 -5.04 -22.71
N ASN A 372 -19.65 -6.03 -22.87
CA ASN A 372 -19.81 -7.34 -22.25
C ASN A 372 -18.89 -7.50 -21.03
N PHE A 373 -19.50 -7.52 -19.84
CA PHE A 373 -18.83 -7.80 -18.56
C PHE A 373 -19.25 -9.14 -17.94
N ALA A 374 -20.24 -9.82 -18.53
CA ALA A 374 -20.73 -11.10 -18.05
C ALA A 374 -20.05 -12.28 -18.79
N PRO A 375 -19.75 -13.38 -18.09
CA PRO A 375 -19.44 -14.63 -18.77
C PRO A 375 -20.69 -15.11 -19.50
N ILE A 376 -20.59 -15.25 -20.82
CA ILE A 376 -21.65 -15.76 -21.69
C ILE A 376 -21.08 -16.85 -22.59
N ASP A 377 -21.95 -17.70 -23.13
CA ASP A 377 -21.55 -18.72 -24.09
C ASP A 377 -21.21 -18.12 -25.47
N PRO A 378 -20.55 -18.89 -26.37
CA PRO A 378 -20.19 -18.40 -27.70
C PRO A 378 -21.36 -18.00 -28.60
N GLU A 379 -22.52 -18.63 -28.42
CA GLU A 379 -23.71 -18.31 -29.22
C GLU A 379 -24.25 -16.93 -28.84
N GLN A 380 -24.36 -16.65 -27.53
CA GLN A 380 -24.71 -15.33 -27.01
C GLN A 380 -23.67 -14.29 -27.42
N MET A 381 -22.36 -14.58 -27.33
CA MET A 381 -21.34 -13.64 -27.77
C MET A 381 -21.48 -13.28 -29.26
N ALA A 382 -21.74 -14.27 -30.11
CA ALA A 382 -21.98 -14.05 -31.54
C ALA A 382 -23.24 -13.20 -31.78
N ALA A 383 -24.32 -13.46 -31.03
CA ALA A 383 -25.58 -12.74 -31.18
C ALA A 383 -25.52 -11.28 -30.68
N LEU A 384 -24.57 -10.91 -29.81
CA LEU A 384 -24.38 -9.52 -29.39
C LEU A 384 -24.04 -8.58 -30.56
N SER A 385 -23.40 -9.04 -31.63
CA SER A 385 -23.15 -8.18 -32.79
C SER A 385 -24.44 -7.82 -33.53
N GLY A 386 -25.46 -8.69 -33.50
CA GLY A 386 -26.73 -8.51 -34.20
C GLY A 386 -27.60 -7.37 -33.65
N VAL A 387 -27.41 -6.99 -32.38
CA VAL A 387 -28.14 -5.87 -31.76
C VAL A 387 -27.45 -4.51 -31.94
N ILE A 388 -26.28 -4.49 -32.56
CA ILE A 388 -25.47 -3.29 -32.79
C ILE A 388 -25.80 -2.69 -34.15
N ARG A 389 -25.96 -1.38 -34.23
CA ARG A 389 -26.13 -0.67 -35.51
C ARG A 389 -24.85 -0.72 -36.35
N ASP A 390 -24.98 -0.49 -37.65
CA ASP A 390 -23.83 -0.42 -38.55
C ASP A 390 -22.82 0.65 -38.08
N GLY A 391 -21.53 0.32 -38.11
CA GLY A 391 -20.44 1.15 -37.60
C GLY A 391 -20.26 1.15 -36.07
N GLY A 392 -21.11 0.43 -35.32
CA GLY A 392 -21.04 0.34 -33.86
C GLY A 392 -19.91 -0.54 -33.34
N VAL A 393 -19.92 -0.82 -32.03
CA VAL A 393 -18.82 -1.50 -31.35
C VAL A 393 -19.27 -2.41 -30.21
N LEU A 394 -18.66 -3.60 -30.16
CA LEU A 394 -18.72 -4.53 -29.03
C LEU A 394 -17.37 -4.52 -28.30
N VAL A 395 -17.36 -4.13 -27.03
CA VAL A 395 -16.19 -4.25 -26.15
C VAL A 395 -16.42 -5.37 -25.15
N ASN A 396 -15.54 -6.37 -25.18
CA ASN A 396 -15.62 -7.56 -24.35
C ASN A 396 -14.47 -7.59 -23.33
N THR A 397 -14.78 -7.87 -22.06
CA THR A 397 -13.75 -8.06 -21.02
C THR A 397 -13.54 -9.54 -20.67
N THR A 398 -14.36 -10.45 -21.19
CA THR A 398 -14.17 -11.90 -20.99
C THR A 398 -13.25 -12.47 -22.06
N VAL A 399 -11.96 -12.17 -21.92
CA VAL A 399 -10.91 -12.37 -22.95
C VAL A 399 -10.59 -13.81 -23.34
N TRP A 400 -11.22 -14.81 -22.72
CA TRP A 400 -11.11 -16.23 -23.14
C TRP A 400 -11.85 -16.50 -24.46
N MET A 401 -12.68 -15.57 -24.90
CA MET A 401 -13.41 -15.61 -26.17
C MET A 401 -13.31 -14.25 -26.85
N PRO A 402 -13.08 -14.19 -28.16
CA PRO A 402 -13.04 -12.93 -28.88
C PRO A 402 -14.42 -12.27 -28.95
N ALA A 403 -14.45 -10.94 -28.82
CA ALA A 403 -15.61 -10.14 -29.18
C ALA A 403 -16.05 -10.41 -30.62
N ALA A 404 -17.35 -10.61 -30.83
CA ALA A 404 -17.91 -10.68 -32.17
C ALA A 404 -17.71 -9.38 -32.95
N SER A 405 -17.51 -9.51 -34.26
CA SER A 405 -17.37 -8.41 -35.22
C SER A 405 -18.14 -8.73 -36.49
N ASP A 406 -18.46 -7.70 -37.27
CA ASP A 406 -19.15 -7.82 -38.55
C ASP A 406 -18.59 -6.76 -39.51
N ASP A 407 -17.64 -7.16 -40.34
CA ASP A 407 -16.94 -6.26 -41.27
C ASP A 407 -17.89 -5.68 -42.33
N ALA A 408 -18.91 -6.44 -42.75
CA ALA A 408 -19.86 -5.98 -43.76
C ALA A 408 -20.70 -4.80 -43.24
N ARG A 409 -21.01 -4.80 -41.94
CA ARG A 409 -21.71 -3.71 -41.26
C ARG A 409 -20.77 -2.73 -40.56
N GLY A 410 -19.45 -2.93 -40.62
CA GLY A 410 -18.47 -2.12 -39.92
C GLY A 410 -18.56 -2.20 -38.38
N VAL A 411 -19.15 -3.27 -37.83
CA VAL A 411 -19.23 -3.47 -36.38
C VAL A 411 -17.92 -4.03 -35.85
N ARG A 412 -17.28 -3.28 -34.96
CA ARG A 412 -15.96 -3.63 -34.42
C ARG A 412 -16.10 -4.47 -33.15
N GLY A 413 -15.38 -5.59 -33.10
CA GLY A 413 -15.18 -6.38 -31.87
C GLY A 413 -13.85 -6.04 -31.21
N ILE A 414 -13.86 -5.68 -29.93
CA ILE A 414 -12.66 -5.36 -29.16
C ILE A 414 -12.60 -6.23 -27.91
N ASN A 415 -11.46 -6.88 -27.68
CA ASN A 415 -11.16 -7.52 -26.40
C ASN A 415 -10.33 -6.56 -25.56
N LEU A 416 -10.91 -6.07 -24.46
CA LEU A 416 -10.24 -5.17 -23.54
C LEU A 416 -9.32 -5.97 -22.62
N PHE A 417 -8.05 -5.58 -22.58
CA PHE A 417 -7.14 -5.93 -21.50
C PHE A 417 -6.87 -4.69 -20.65
N PHE A 418 -7.09 -4.84 -19.35
CA PHE A 418 -6.88 -3.77 -18.37
C PHE A 418 -5.43 -3.27 -18.42
N ARG A 419 -5.25 -1.94 -18.31
CA ARG A 419 -3.96 -1.31 -18.06
C ARG A 419 -4.04 -0.29 -16.90
N PRO A 420 -3.00 -0.18 -16.06
CA PRO A 420 -2.89 0.91 -15.09
C PRO A 420 -2.83 2.28 -15.78
N ASP A 421 -3.50 3.28 -15.21
CA ASP A 421 -3.51 4.66 -15.71
C ASP A 421 -3.87 5.65 -14.59
N ALA A 422 -2.92 6.50 -14.19
CA ALA A 422 -3.11 7.47 -13.11
C ALA A 422 -4.06 8.61 -13.46
N ASP A 423 -4.08 9.05 -14.72
CA ASP A 423 -4.91 10.17 -15.17
C ASP A 423 -6.38 9.76 -15.23
N GLN A 424 -6.67 8.58 -15.78
CA GLN A 424 -8.01 8.00 -15.76
C GLN A 424 -8.50 7.76 -14.33
N LEU A 425 -7.62 7.28 -13.45
CA LEU A 425 -7.97 7.08 -12.04
C LEU A 425 -8.25 8.40 -11.32
N THR A 426 -7.49 9.45 -11.63
CA THR A 426 -7.72 10.82 -11.11
C THR A 426 -9.08 11.36 -11.55
N GLN A 427 -9.51 11.09 -12.79
CA GLN A 427 -10.85 11.47 -13.26
C GLN A 427 -11.96 10.71 -12.50
N LEU A 428 -11.78 9.41 -12.26
CA LEU A 428 -12.71 8.61 -11.46
C LEU A 428 -12.81 9.12 -10.01
N VAL A 429 -11.68 9.46 -9.39
CA VAL A 429 -11.63 10.07 -8.06
C VAL A 429 -12.38 11.40 -8.03
N THR A 430 -12.17 12.25 -9.05
CA THR A 430 -12.87 13.54 -9.16
C THR A 430 -14.39 13.35 -9.26
N LEU A 431 -14.85 12.37 -10.04
CA LEU A 431 -16.28 12.06 -10.14
C LEU A 431 -16.84 11.51 -8.82
N LEU A 432 -16.06 10.70 -8.10
CA LEU A 432 -16.45 10.15 -6.80
C LEU A 432 -16.59 11.25 -5.75
N ASP A 433 -15.59 12.13 -5.63
CA ASP A 433 -15.62 13.24 -4.68
C ASP A 433 -16.70 14.29 -5.01
N ALA A 434 -17.05 14.44 -6.29
CA ALA A 434 -18.17 15.26 -6.73
C ALA A 434 -19.55 14.58 -6.54
N GLY A 435 -19.61 13.34 -6.04
CA GLY A 435 -20.84 12.58 -5.87
C GLY A 435 -21.52 12.13 -7.18
N LYS A 436 -20.82 12.26 -8.31
CA LYS A 436 -21.27 11.83 -9.65
C LYS A 436 -20.97 10.36 -9.91
N LEU A 437 -20.05 9.77 -9.17
CA LEU A 437 -19.81 8.34 -9.12
C LEU A 437 -20.00 7.88 -7.68
N ARG A 438 -20.48 6.66 -7.47
CA ARG A 438 -20.63 6.05 -6.16
C ARG A 438 -19.98 4.67 -6.15
N LEU A 439 -19.27 4.37 -5.06
CA LEU A 439 -18.79 3.02 -4.79
C LEU A 439 -19.98 2.10 -4.51
N GLY A 440 -19.89 0.86 -4.99
CA GLY A 440 -20.83 -0.20 -4.60
C GLY A 440 -20.63 -0.65 -3.15
N ALA A 441 -21.53 -1.51 -2.67
CA ALA A 441 -21.38 -2.14 -1.37
C ALA A 441 -20.02 -2.85 -1.27
N THR A 442 -19.30 -2.56 -0.19
CA THR A 442 -17.94 -3.06 0.05
C THR A 442 -17.92 -3.86 1.35
N ARG A 443 -17.66 -5.17 1.25
CA ARG A 443 -17.40 -6.03 2.40
C ARG A 443 -15.93 -5.94 2.77
N ARG A 444 -15.62 -5.50 3.99
CA ARG A 444 -14.25 -5.47 4.53
C ARG A 444 -13.94 -6.79 5.21
N VAL A 445 -12.80 -7.39 4.89
CA VAL A 445 -12.35 -8.68 5.41
C VAL A 445 -10.89 -8.55 5.87
N PRO A 446 -10.47 -9.21 6.97
CA PRO A 446 -9.06 -9.26 7.33
C PRO A 446 -8.17 -9.85 6.23
N LEU A 447 -6.94 -9.35 6.10
CA LEU A 447 -5.97 -9.85 5.11
C LEU A 447 -5.65 -11.33 5.26
N VAL A 448 -5.70 -11.87 6.48
CA VAL A 448 -5.45 -13.31 6.73
C VAL A 448 -6.50 -14.22 6.06
N ASP A 449 -7.69 -13.70 5.74
CA ASP A 449 -8.81 -14.47 5.19
C ASP A 449 -8.88 -14.41 3.64
N VAL A 450 -7.82 -13.94 2.95
CA VAL A 450 -7.76 -13.92 1.48
C VAL A 450 -8.05 -15.29 0.88
N ALA A 451 -7.47 -16.36 1.45
CA ALA A 451 -7.70 -17.73 0.98
C ALA A 451 -9.19 -18.13 1.08
N GLN A 452 -9.86 -17.75 2.18
CA GLN A 452 -11.28 -18.03 2.39
C GLN A 452 -12.13 -17.33 1.33
N VAL A 453 -11.90 -16.04 1.07
CA VAL A 453 -12.68 -15.31 0.05
C VAL A 453 -12.46 -15.87 -1.35
N HIS A 454 -11.24 -16.30 -1.69
CA HIS A 454 -10.97 -17.00 -2.94
C HIS A 454 -11.75 -18.33 -3.06
N ALA A 455 -11.98 -19.04 -1.95
CA ALA A 455 -12.80 -20.25 -1.91
C ALA A 455 -14.30 -19.96 -1.98
N GLU A 456 -14.77 -18.91 -1.29
CA GLU A 456 -16.19 -18.47 -1.34
C GLU A 456 -16.62 -18.17 -2.78
N VAL A 457 -15.81 -17.41 -3.53
CA VAL A 457 -16.12 -17.02 -4.92
C VAL A 457 -16.18 -18.23 -5.86
N ALA A 458 -15.38 -19.26 -5.60
CA ALA A 458 -15.40 -20.48 -6.39
C ALA A 458 -16.72 -21.26 -6.21
N ALA A 459 -17.39 -21.10 -5.08
CA ALA A 459 -18.68 -21.72 -4.80
C ALA A 459 -19.85 -20.86 -5.31
N GLU A 460 -19.85 -19.55 -5.02
CA GLU A 460 -20.92 -18.63 -5.41
C GLU A 460 -20.37 -17.23 -5.79
N PRO A 461 -20.94 -16.56 -6.81
CA PRO A 461 -20.57 -15.20 -7.15
C PRO A 461 -20.82 -14.21 -6.00
N LEU A 462 -19.80 -13.41 -5.67
CA LEU A 462 -19.91 -12.34 -4.68
C LEU A 462 -20.91 -11.27 -5.11
N ASN A 463 -21.64 -10.73 -4.13
CA ASN A 463 -22.41 -9.50 -4.32
C ASN A 463 -21.58 -8.30 -3.86
N GLY A 464 -21.30 -7.38 -4.79
CA GLY A 464 -20.48 -6.20 -4.52
C GLY A 464 -18.98 -6.50 -4.44
N LYS A 465 -18.23 -5.56 -3.86
CA LYS A 465 -16.77 -5.61 -3.78
C LYS A 465 -16.34 -6.18 -2.43
N VAL A 466 -15.25 -6.92 -2.40
CA VAL A 466 -14.58 -7.35 -1.16
C VAL A 466 -13.22 -6.68 -1.10
N VAL A 467 -12.93 -6.03 0.02
CA VAL A 467 -11.63 -5.42 0.30
C VAL A 467 -10.96 -6.12 1.48
N PHE A 468 -9.65 -6.33 1.36
CA PHE A 468 -8.83 -6.95 2.38
C PHE A 468 -8.07 -5.89 3.15
N VAL A 469 -8.17 -5.94 4.48
CA VAL A 469 -7.57 -4.96 5.38
C VAL A 469 -6.43 -5.66 6.13
N PRO A 470 -5.16 -5.22 5.96
CA PRO A 470 -4.07 -5.68 6.80
C PRO A 470 -4.40 -5.45 8.27
N ALA A 471 -3.90 -6.31 9.16
CA ALA A 471 -4.05 -6.07 10.58
C ALA A 471 -3.48 -4.68 10.89
N THR A 472 -4.28 -3.81 11.52
CA THR A 472 -3.75 -2.57 12.04
C THR A 472 -2.65 -2.94 13.01
N SER A 473 -1.42 -2.51 12.73
CA SER A 473 -0.35 -2.52 13.72
C SER A 473 -0.71 -1.51 14.81
N GLU A 474 -1.66 -1.87 15.68
CA GLU A 474 -1.66 -1.38 17.05
C GLU A 474 -0.39 -1.95 17.69
N ARG A 475 0.73 -1.24 17.55
CA ARG A 475 1.97 -1.52 18.27
C ARG A 475 2.62 -0.25 18.77
#